data_AF-A0A3C0YZZ2-F1
#
_entry.id   AF-A0A3C0YZZ2-F1
#
_cell.length_a   1.000
_cell.length_b   1.000
_cell.length_c   1.000
_cell.angle_alpha   90.00
_cell.angle_beta   90.00
_cell.angle_gamma   90.00
#
_symmetry.space_group_name_H-M   'P 1'
#
loop_
_entity.id
_entity.type
_entity.pdbx_description
1 polymer ?
#
loop_
_entity_poly.entity_id
_entity_poly.type
_entity_poly.pdbx_seq_one_letter_code
_entity_poly.pdbx_strand_id
1 'polypeptide(L)'
;MPSFELIPLQEAQRQSSLTGKRGAIMQEYLGYVDRLESGSAGKLTIGDGETSAAIKRRLGAASKLSGKELVVKRVKDDIYFWEAEPKRRRGRPRKNPA
;
A
#
# COMPACT_ATOMS: atom_id res chain seq x y z
N MET A 1 18.71 -31.26 11.46
CA MET A 1 18.62 -29.97 12.19
C MET A 1 18.10 -28.91 11.23
N PRO A 2 17.25 -27.96 11.67
CA PRO A 2 16.84 -26.83 10.83
C PRO A 2 18.01 -25.87 10.59
N SER A 3 18.05 -25.22 9.42
CA SER A 3 18.96 -24.11 9.12
C SER A 3 18.38 -22.80 9.66
N PHE A 4 19.25 -21.92 10.15
CA PHE A 4 18.90 -20.57 10.61
C PHE A 4 19.64 -19.52 9.78
N GLU A 5 18.93 -18.49 9.35
CA GLU A 5 19.48 -17.36 8.60
C GLU A 5 18.81 -16.06 9.07
N LEU A 6 19.60 -14.99 9.18
CA LEU A 6 19.10 -13.64 9.47
C LEU A 6 18.82 -12.91 8.16
N ILE A 7 17.53 -12.74 7.85
CA ILE A 7 17.06 -11.92 6.73
C ILE A 7 16.56 -10.55 7.22
N PRO A 8 16.58 -9.50 6.37
CA PRO A 8 16.00 -8.20 6.72
C PRO A 8 14.53 -8.30 7.12
N LEU A 9 14.12 -7.54 8.14
CA LEU A 9 12.74 -7.57 8.67
C LEU A 9 11.68 -7.29 7.59
N GLN A 10 11.96 -6.39 6.66
CA GLN A 10 11.04 -6.07 5.56
C GLN A 10 10.86 -7.25 4.60
N GLU A 11 11.92 -8.01 4.37
CA GLU A 11 11.89 -9.21 3.52
C GLU A 11 11.12 -10.33 4.22
N ALA A 12 11.36 -10.54 5.52
CA ALA A 12 10.59 -11.47 6.33
C ALA A 12 9.09 -11.14 6.34
N GLN A 13 8.72 -9.85 6.48
CA GLN A 13 7.33 -9.39 6.44
C GLN A 13 6.68 -9.60 5.08
N ARG A 14 7.41 -9.35 3.98
CA ARG A 14 6.94 -9.66 2.63
C ARG A 14 6.72 -11.16 2.47
N GLN A 15 7.73 -11.98 2.69
CA GLN A 15 7.64 -13.43 2.47
C GLN A 15 6.53 -14.09 3.31
N SER A 16 6.40 -13.70 4.58
CA SER A 16 5.34 -14.23 5.47
C SER A 16 3.94 -13.78 5.06
N SER A 17 3.77 -12.54 4.58
CA SER A 17 2.47 -12.01 4.17
C SER A 17 1.98 -12.56 2.82
N LEU A 18 2.87 -13.13 2.02
CA LEU A 18 2.59 -13.62 0.65
C LEU A 18 2.31 -15.14 0.58
N THR A 19 2.03 -15.79 1.71
CA THR A 19 1.70 -17.22 1.74
C THR A 19 0.20 -17.52 1.60
N GLY A 20 -0.13 -18.63 0.91
CA GLY A 20 -1.50 -19.14 0.74
C GLY A 20 -2.43 -18.25 -0.09
N LYS A 21 -3.75 -18.49 -0.01
CA LYS A 21 -4.76 -17.76 -0.81
C LYS A 21 -4.76 -16.25 -0.55
N ARG A 22 -4.51 -15.82 0.69
CA ARG A 22 -4.42 -14.41 1.05
C ARG A 22 -3.17 -13.75 0.47
N GLY A 23 -2.07 -14.50 0.43
CA GLY A 23 -0.82 -14.07 -0.18
C GLY A 23 -0.96 -13.80 -1.67
N ALA A 24 -1.60 -14.71 -2.41
CA ALA A 24 -1.85 -14.53 -3.85
C ALA A 24 -2.62 -13.23 -4.15
N ILE A 25 -3.70 -12.96 -3.39
CA ILE A 25 -4.44 -11.70 -3.50
C ILE A 25 -3.54 -10.50 -3.19
N MET A 26 -2.67 -10.59 -2.17
CA MET A 26 -1.76 -9.49 -1.84
C MET A 26 -0.72 -9.25 -2.94
N GLN A 27 -0.22 -10.30 -3.62
CA GLN A 27 0.71 -10.17 -4.75
C GLN A 27 0.08 -9.39 -5.90
N GLU A 28 -1.19 -9.65 -6.22
CA GLU A 28 -1.91 -8.89 -7.24
C GLU A 28 -1.97 -7.40 -6.90
N TYR A 29 -2.31 -7.07 -5.65
CA TYR A 29 -2.39 -5.69 -5.19
C TYR A 29 -1.03 -5.00 -5.12
N LEU A 30 0.03 -5.73 -4.75
CA LEU A 30 1.40 -5.24 -4.83
C LEU A 30 1.77 -4.91 -6.28
N GLY A 31 1.42 -5.79 -7.22
CA GLY A 31 1.58 -5.54 -8.64
C GLY A 31 0.79 -4.33 -9.17
N TYR A 32 -0.37 -3.98 -8.59
CA TYR A 32 -1.08 -2.74 -8.93
C TYR A 32 -0.33 -1.50 -8.45
N VAL A 33 0.24 -1.55 -7.24
CA VAL A 33 0.96 -0.43 -6.61
C VAL A 33 2.33 -0.21 -7.24
N ASP A 34 3.02 -1.27 -7.63
CA ASP A 34 4.34 -1.18 -8.25
C ASP A 34 4.25 -0.58 -9.66
N ARG A 35 3.16 -0.85 -10.39
CA ARG A 35 2.87 -0.25 -11.71
C ARG A 35 2.49 1.24 -11.66
N LEU A 36 2.26 1.82 -10.48
CA LEU A 36 2.04 3.26 -10.38
C LEU A 36 3.35 4.01 -10.65
N GLU A 37 3.35 4.76 -11.74
CA GLU A 37 4.36 5.76 -12.07
C GLU A 37 3.95 7.14 -11.52
N SER A 38 4.94 8.02 -11.33
CA SER A 38 4.69 9.39 -10.85
C SER A 38 3.73 10.13 -11.80
N GLY A 39 2.64 10.67 -11.25
CA GLY A 39 1.60 11.37 -12.02
C GLY A 39 0.51 10.47 -12.60
N SER A 40 0.58 9.14 -12.39
CA SER A 40 -0.47 8.20 -12.76
C SER A 40 -1.38 7.82 -11.59
N ALA A 41 -2.61 7.41 -11.89
CA ALA A 41 -3.56 6.88 -10.92
C ALA A 41 -4.09 5.53 -11.39
N GLY A 42 -4.22 4.59 -10.46
CA GLY A 42 -4.90 3.33 -10.65
C GLY A 42 -6.40 3.45 -10.37
N LYS A 43 -7.17 2.63 -11.08
CA LYS A 43 -8.62 2.50 -10.91
C LYS A 43 -8.96 1.01 -10.74
N LEU A 44 -9.74 0.68 -9.72
CA LEU A 44 -10.35 -0.64 -9.52
C LEU A 44 -11.87 -0.48 -9.47
N THR A 45 -12.61 -1.31 -10.18
CA THR A 45 -14.07 -1.39 -10.05
C THR A 45 -14.40 -2.53 -9.08
N ILE A 46 -15.28 -2.27 -8.11
CA ILE A 46 -15.71 -3.22 -7.10
C ILE A 46 -16.58 -4.28 -7.77
N GLY A 47 -16.10 -5.53 -7.81
CA GLY A 47 -16.85 -6.68 -8.30
C GLY A 47 -17.77 -7.30 -7.25
N ASP A 48 -18.63 -8.22 -7.69
CA ASP A 48 -19.56 -8.93 -6.82
C ASP A 48 -18.83 -9.77 -5.76
N GLY A 49 -19.26 -9.64 -4.50
CA GLY A 49 -18.65 -10.33 -3.36
C GLY A 49 -17.42 -9.62 -2.76
N GLU A 50 -16.94 -8.53 -3.36
CA GLU A 50 -15.93 -7.67 -2.75
C GLU A 50 -16.54 -6.41 -2.11
N THR A 51 -15.92 -5.96 -1.03
CA THR A 51 -16.32 -4.71 -0.37
C THR A 51 -15.27 -3.65 -0.59
N SER A 52 -15.70 -2.39 -0.73
CA SER A 52 -14.75 -1.27 -0.82
C SER A 52 -13.77 -1.22 0.35
N ALA A 53 -14.21 -1.66 1.53
CA ALA A 53 -13.37 -1.72 2.72
C ALA A 53 -12.27 -2.79 2.61
N ALA A 54 -12.57 -3.96 2.03
CA ALA A 54 -11.57 -5.00 1.76
C ALA A 54 -10.52 -4.51 0.76
N ILE A 55 -10.94 -3.90 -0.36
CA ILE A 55 -10.03 -3.37 -1.38
C ILE A 55 -9.12 -2.29 -0.78
N LYS A 56 -9.69 -1.32 -0.04
CA LYS A 56 -8.90 -0.28 0.66
C LYS A 56 -7.87 -0.87 1.63
N ARG A 57 -8.25 -1.90 2.41
CA ARG A 57 -7.33 -2.56 3.35
C ARG A 57 -6.16 -3.24 2.63
N ARG A 58 -6.43 -3.92 1.51
CA ARG A 58 -5.39 -4.57 0.69
C ARG A 58 -4.46 -3.56 0.03
N LEU A 59 -5.00 -2.49 -0.56
CA LEU A 59 -4.21 -1.38 -1.11
C LEU A 59 -3.32 -0.74 -0.03
N GLY A 60 -3.85 -0.53 1.18
CA GLY A 60 -3.07 0.00 2.30
C GLY A 60 -1.96 -0.93 2.78
N ALA A 61 -2.16 -2.25 2.73
CA ALA A 61 -1.13 -3.23 3.05
C ALA A 61 -0.05 -3.29 1.95
N ALA A 62 -0.46 -3.34 0.68
CA ALA A 62 0.44 -3.32 -0.46
C ALA A 62 1.30 -2.04 -0.50
N SER A 63 0.69 -0.88 -0.23
CA SER A 63 1.36 0.41 -0.05
C SER A 63 2.49 0.33 0.98
N LYS A 64 2.23 -0.23 2.17
CA LYS A 64 3.25 -0.40 3.22
C LYS A 64 4.38 -1.33 2.80
N LEU A 65 4.07 -2.42 2.09
CA LEU A 65 5.06 -3.40 1.63
C LEU A 65 5.94 -2.84 0.49
N SER A 66 5.37 -2.02 -0.40
CA SER A 66 6.08 -1.34 -1.50
C SER A 66 6.81 -0.07 -1.02
N GLY A 67 6.52 0.42 0.20
CA GLY A 67 7.14 1.62 0.76
C GLY A 67 6.60 2.94 0.20
N LYS A 68 5.55 2.88 -0.63
CA LYS A 68 4.88 4.05 -1.21
C LYS A 68 3.69 4.47 -0.33
N GLU A 69 3.54 5.74 0.00
CA GLU A 69 2.30 6.24 0.63
C GLU A 69 1.24 6.42 -0.47
N LEU A 70 0.05 5.82 -0.32
CA LEU A 70 -1.02 5.95 -1.32
C LEU A 70 -2.18 6.79 -0.80
N VAL A 71 -2.75 7.61 -1.69
CA VAL A 71 -4.09 8.17 -1.51
C VAL A 71 -5.09 7.21 -2.15
N VAL A 72 -6.16 6.85 -1.43
CA VAL A 72 -7.21 5.96 -1.94
C VAL A 72 -8.58 6.61 -1.75
N LYS A 73 -9.31 6.82 -2.85
CA LYS A 73 -10.67 7.40 -2.86
C LYS A 73 -11.66 6.45 -3.51
N ARG A 74 -12.87 6.41 -2.98
CA ARG A 74 -13.99 5.66 -3.58
C ARG A 74 -14.95 6.66 -4.23
N VAL A 75 -15.42 6.35 -5.44
CA VAL A 75 -16.50 7.06 -6.13
C VAL A 75 -17.45 6.01 -6.69
N LYS A 76 -18.68 5.94 -6.18
CA LYS A 76 -19.67 4.90 -6.51
C LYS A 76 -19.06 3.49 -6.33
N ASP A 77 -18.93 2.74 -7.43
CA ASP A 77 -18.40 1.38 -7.46
C ASP A 77 -16.93 1.34 -7.89
N ASP A 78 -16.30 2.50 -8.04
CA ASP A 78 -14.90 2.61 -8.41
C ASP A 78 -14.05 3.07 -7.22
N ILE A 79 -12.82 2.56 -7.17
CA ILE A 79 -11.76 2.96 -6.25
C ILE A 79 -10.60 3.49 -7.08
N TYR A 80 -10.28 4.76 -6.85
CA TYR A 80 -9.14 5.46 -7.44
C TYR A 80 -8.02 5.53 -6.41
N PHE A 81 -6.78 5.30 -6.84
CA PHE A 81 -5.62 5.37 -5.97
C PHE A 81 -4.38 5.86 -6.71
N TRP A 82 -3.52 6.61 -6.04
CA TRP A 82 -2.27 7.15 -6.61
C TRP A 82 -1.26 7.38 -5.50
N GLU A 83 0.00 7.55 -5.88
CA GLU A 83 1.08 7.87 -4.95
C GLU A 83 0.85 9.25 -4.32
N ALA A 84 0.90 9.33 -3.00
CA ALA A 84 0.80 10.57 -2.28
C ALA A 84 2.08 11.37 -2.51
N GLU A 85 1.92 12.66 -2.83
CA GLU A 85 3.05 13.59 -2.79
C GLU A 85 3.73 13.50 -1.41
N PRO A 86 5.06 13.45 -1.34
CA PRO A 86 5.76 13.37 -0.08
C PRO A 86 5.30 14.52 0.80
N LYS A 87 4.72 14.20 1.96
CA LYS A 87 4.25 15.21 2.92
C LYS A 87 5.41 16.15 3.22
N ARG A 88 5.40 17.34 2.61
CA ARG A 88 6.22 18.46 3.07
C ARG A 88 5.83 18.67 4.51
N ARG A 89 6.71 18.27 5.44
CA ARG A 89 6.53 18.53 6.87
C ARG A 89 6.26 20.02 6.98
N ARG A 90 5.01 20.42 7.30
CA ARG A 90 4.73 21.81 7.68
C ARG A 90 5.54 22.03 8.95
N GLY A 91 6.69 22.69 8.79
CA GLY A 91 7.57 22.99 9.89
C GLY A 91 6.77 23.72 10.96
N ARG A 92 6.88 23.26 12.20
CA ARG A 92 6.36 24.00 13.36
C ARG A 92 6.93 25.43 13.29
N PRO A 93 6.10 26.49 13.31
CA PRO A 93 6.61 27.85 13.33
C PRO A 93 7.62 27.99 14.47
N ARG A 94 8.83 28.50 14.17
CA ARG A 94 9.81 28.80 15.22
C ARG A 94 9.17 29.84 16.13
N LYS A 95 8.97 29.48 17.40
CA LYS A 95 8.57 30.44 18.42
C LYS A 95 9.76 31.37 18.62
N ASN A 96 9.70 32.58 18.06
CA ASN A 96 10.66 33.63 18.38
C ASN A 96 10.45 34.01 19.85
N PRO A 97 11.45 33.84 20.75
CA PRO A 97 11.44 34.58 22.00
C PRO A 97 11.79 36.04 21.68
N ALA A 98 10.92 36.96 22.09
CA ALA A 98 11.21 38.39 22.15
C ALA A 98 12.20 38.67 23.29
#